data_AF-A0A4Y8C8A6-F1
#
_entry.id   AF-A0A4Y8C8A6-F1
#
_cell.length_a   1.000
_cell.length_b   1.000
_cell.length_c   1.000
_cell.angle_alpha   90.00
_cell.angle_beta   90.00
_cell.angle_gamma   90.00
#
_symmetry.space_group_name_H-M   'P 1'
#
loop_
_entity.id
_entity.type
_entity.pdbx_description
1 polymer ?
#
loop_
_entity_poly.entity_id
_entity_poly.type
_entity_poly.pdbx_seq_one_letter_code
_entity_poly.pdbx_strand_id
1 'polypeptide(L)' 'IVIPRNVKLAESPSFGKPIILYDIKSPGSVAYQNLAYSILG' A
#
# COMPACT_ATOMS: atom_id res chain seq x y z
N ILE A 1 10.14 -8.42 -2.97
CA ILE A 1 9.46 -7.37 -2.17
C ILE A 1 8.59 -8.05 -1.12
N VAL A 2 8.68 -7.66 0.15
CA VAL A 2 7.83 -8.19 1.23
C VAL A 2 6.85 -7.09 1.63
N ILE A 3 5.54 -7.35 1.54
CA ILE A 3 4.50 -6.41 1.97
C ILE A 3 4.12 -6.75 3.41
N PRO A 4 4.44 -5.88 4.41
CA PRO A 4 4.13 -6.17 5.80
C PRO A 4 2.61 -6.09 6.05
N ARG A 5 2.11 -6.90 6.98
CA ARG A 5 0.72 -6.80 7.45
C ARG A 5 0.56 -5.46 8.18
N ASN A 6 -0.35 -4.62 7.70
CA ASN A 6 -0.59 -3.28 8.26
C ASN A 6 -2.08 -3.05 8.47
N VAL A 7 -2.44 -2.47 9.61
CA VAL A 7 -3.84 -2.15 9.98
C VAL A 7 -4.46 -1.19 8.96
N LYS A 8 -3.75 -0.11 8.60
CA LYS A 8 -4.24 0.87 7.61
C LYS A 8 -4.46 0.26 6.22
N LEU A 9 -3.65 -0.72 5.84
CA LEU A 9 -3.81 -1.46 4.58
C LEU A 9 -5.08 -2.30 4.60
N ALA A 10 -5.37 -2.95 5.73
CA ALA A 10 -6.61 -3.72 5.93
C ALA A 10 -7.86 -2.83 6.03
N GLU A 11 -7.71 -1.59 6.53
CA GLU A 11 -8.81 -0.62 6.64
C GLU A 11 -9.16 0.03 5.30
N SER A 12 -8.17 0.31 4.44
CA SER A 12 -8.37 0.94 3.13
C SER A 12 -9.51 0.35 2.26
N PRO A 13 -9.67 -0.99 2.09
CA PRO A 13 -10.80 -1.55 1.36
C PRO A 13 -12.16 -1.26 2.01
N SER A 14 -12.24 -1.15 3.33
CA SER A 14 -13.48 -0.77 4.03
C SER A 14 -13.91 0.68 3.71
N PHE A 15 -12.96 1.56 3.39
CA PHE A 15 -13.22 2.92 2.92
C PHE A 15 -13.44 3.02 1.41
N GLY A 16 -13.39 1.89 0.68
CA GLY A 16 -13.52 1.86 -0.77
C GLY A 16 -12.41 2.59 -1.51
N LYS A 17 -11.26 2.80 -0.86
CA LYS A 17 -10.11 3.53 -1.42
C LYS A 17 -8.88 2.64 -1.40
N PRO A 18 -8.08 2.58 -2.48
CA PRO A 18 -6.77 1.96 -2.44
C PRO A 18 -5.88 2.57 -1.35
N ILE A 19 -4.99 1.78 -0.76
CA ILE A 19 -4.08 2.24 0.32
C ILE A 19 -3.26 3.48 -0.06
N ILE A 20 -2.92 3.63 -1.34
CA ILE A 20 -2.19 4.78 -1.88
C ILE A 20 -3.01 6.08 -1.75
N LEU A 21 -4.33 6.00 -1.98
CA LEU A 21 -5.25 7.13 -1.85
C LEU A 21 -5.77 7.31 -0.42
N TYR A 22 -5.80 6.25 0.38
CA TYR A 22 -6.21 6.29 1.77
C TYR A 22 -5.12 6.90 2.67
N ASP A 23 -3.91 6.37 2.59
CA ASP A 23 -2.76 6.90 3.33
C ASP A 23 -1.45 6.56 2.58
N ILE A 24 -1.00 7.53 1.78
CA ILE A 24 0.22 7.41 0.98
C ILE A 24 1.48 7.20 1.83
N LYS A 25 1.50 7.71 3.08
CA LYS A 25 2.63 7.62 4.00
C LYS A 25 2.65 6.32 4.79
N SER A 26 1.62 5.49 4.66
CA SER A 26 1.57 4.20 5.36
C SER A 26 2.65 3.24 4.84
N PRO A 27 3.20 2.37 5.71
CA PRO A 27 4.21 1.39 5.30
C PRO A 27 3.68 0.40 4.23
N GLY A 28 2.37 0.16 4.21
CA GLY A 28 1.71 -0.62 3.16
C GLY A 28 1.76 0.08 1.80
N SER A 29 1.39 1.37 1.75
CA SER A 29 1.48 2.19 0.53
C SER A 29 2.90 2.23 -0.03
N VAL A 30 3.91 2.46 0.83
CA VAL A 30 5.32 2.49 0.42
C VAL A 30 5.77 1.14 -0.14
N ALA A 31 5.40 0.03 0.51
CA ALA A 31 5.72 -1.31 0.01
C ALA A 31 5.10 -1.60 -1.38
N TYR A 32 3.86 -1.15 -1.61
CA TYR A 32 3.21 -1.27 -2.92
C TYR A 32 3.85 -0.38 -3.99
N GLN A 33 4.28 0.84 -3.65
CA GLN A 33 5.02 1.70 -4.57
C GLN A 33 6.36 1.06 -4.96
N ASN A 34 7.11 0.54 -4.00
CA ASN A 34 8.36 -0.17 -4.26
C ASN A 34 8.15 -1.43 -5.12
N LEU A 35 7.04 -2.15 -4.92
CA LEU A 35 6.65 -3.25 -5.80
C LEU A 35 6.38 -2.76 -7.22
N ALA A 36 5.63 -1.67 -7.39
CA ALA A 36 5.32 -1.11 -8.70
C ALA A 36 6.59 -0.67 -9.45
N TYR A 37 7.53 -0.01 -8.77
CA TYR A 37 8.84 0.33 -9.35
C TYR A 37 9.63 -0.90 -9.80
N SER A 38 9.57 -2.00 -9.03
CA SER A 38 10.24 -3.25 -9.40
C SER A 38 9.56 -4.00 -10.56
N ILE A 39 8.30 -3.73 -10.86
CA ILE A 39 7.57 -4.32 -12.00
C ILE A 39 7.76 -3.48 -13.26
N LEU A 40 7.89 -2.16 -13.11
CA LEU A 40 8.09 -1.22 -14.22
C LEU A 40 9.54 -1.13 -14.71
N GLY A 41 10.51 -1.56 -13.90
CA GLY A 41 11.90 -1.75 -14.29
C GLY A 41 12.13 -3.12 -14.90
#